data_AF-T1GMB7-F1
#
_entry.id   AF-T1GMB7-F1
#
_cell.length_a   1.000
_cell.length_b   1.000
_cell.length_c   1.000
_cell.angle_alpha   90.00
_cell.angle_beta   90.00
_cell.angle_gamma   90.00
#
_symmetry.space_group_name_H-M   'P 1'
#
loop_
_entity.id
_entity.type
_entity.pdbx_description
1 polymer ?
#
loop_
_entity_poly.entity_id
_entity_poly.type
_entity_poly.pdbx_seq_one_letter_code
_entity_poly.pdbx_strand_id
1 'polypeptide(L)'
;MAYHSILKTSEDYYSALREARKISQNITHMIQGRLIQQGLSIEEAKQIEVFPYSVFYVFYEQYLTMWPDTLQSMGISVLAIFIVTFLLMGFDIHSSIVVVITITMIVINLGGLMYYWDISLNAVSLVNLVMAVGISVEFCSHLVHSFSISIQTTREKRAADSLSQMGSSIFSGITLTKFGGILVLAFAKSQIFQVFYFRMYLGIVFLEVIVFNGEDDLC
;
A
#
# COMPACT_ATOMS: atom_id res chain seq x y z
N MET A 1 -25.95 22.84 -19.87
CA MET A 1 -25.48 22.73 -18.47
C MET A 1 -26.51 21.92 -17.70
N ALA A 2 -26.10 20.89 -16.96
CA ALA A 2 -26.97 20.03 -16.17
C ALA A 2 -26.42 19.89 -14.76
N TYR A 3 -27.22 19.39 -13.82
CA TYR A 3 -26.84 19.24 -12.41
C TYR A 3 -26.83 17.77 -12.01
N HIS A 4 -25.92 17.41 -11.11
CA HIS A 4 -25.93 16.09 -10.47
C HIS A 4 -27.11 15.96 -9.50
N SER A 5 -27.49 14.71 -9.23
CA SER A 5 -28.33 14.38 -8.08
C SER A 5 -27.62 14.73 -6.76
N ILE A 6 -28.33 14.56 -5.65
CA ILE A 6 -27.76 14.77 -4.31
C ILE A 6 -26.63 13.75 -4.08
N LEU A 7 -25.42 14.22 -3.81
CA LEU A 7 -24.24 13.41 -3.48
C LEU A 7 -23.87 13.70 -2.02
N LYS A 8 -23.71 12.65 -1.19
CA LYS A 8 -23.38 12.80 0.24
C LYS A 8 -22.12 12.04 0.63
N THR A 9 -21.91 10.87 0.06
CA THR A 9 -20.79 9.98 0.39
C THR A 9 -19.71 10.01 -0.69
N SER A 10 -18.49 9.61 -0.35
CA SER A 10 -17.39 9.46 -1.33
C SER A 10 -17.76 8.52 -2.47
N GLU A 11 -18.53 7.48 -2.17
CA GLU A 11 -19.10 6.54 -3.15
C GLU A 11 -20.03 7.21 -4.15
N ASP A 12 -20.91 8.10 -3.69
CA ASP A 12 -21.78 8.86 -4.57
C ASP A 12 -20.95 9.71 -5.56
N TYR A 13 -19.88 10.37 -5.07
CA TYR A 13 -19.06 11.25 -5.89
C TYR A 13 -18.29 10.52 -6.98
N TYR A 14 -17.58 9.43 -6.66
CA TYR A 14 -16.83 8.70 -7.69
C TYR A 14 -17.77 7.92 -8.62
N SER A 15 -18.94 7.46 -8.14
CA SER A 15 -19.94 6.80 -8.97
C SER A 15 -20.60 7.77 -9.94
N ALA A 16 -20.96 8.97 -9.48
CA ALA A 16 -21.49 10.03 -10.35
C ALA A 16 -20.47 10.44 -11.43
N LEU A 17 -19.19 10.54 -11.08
CA LEU A 17 -18.11 10.77 -12.04
C LEU A 17 -18.01 9.64 -13.07
N ARG A 18 -18.05 8.37 -12.62
CA ARG A 18 -17.97 7.20 -13.49
C ARG A 18 -19.13 7.17 -14.50
N GLU A 19 -20.35 7.37 -14.03
CA GLU A 19 -21.54 7.39 -14.90
C GLU A 19 -21.53 8.59 -15.85
N ALA A 20 -21.08 9.76 -15.41
CA ALA A 20 -20.95 10.91 -16.29
C ALA A 20 -19.95 10.66 -17.43
N ARG A 21 -18.80 10.01 -17.15
CA ARG A 21 -17.83 9.59 -18.19
C ARG A 21 -18.43 8.57 -19.15
N LYS A 22 -19.21 7.62 -18.64
CA LYS A 22 -19.88 6.61 -19.48
C LYS A 22 -20.88 7.26 -20.43
N ILE A 23 -21.68 8.22 -19.95
CA ILE A 23 -22.61 8.99 -20.78
C ILE A 23 -21.86 9.80 -21.83
N SER A 24 -20.79 10.51 -21.44
CA SER A 24 -20.02 11.33 -22.36
C SER A 24 -19.32 10.50 -23.44
N GLN A 25 -18.80 9.33 -23.09
CA GLN A 25 -18.23 8.36 -24.05
C GLN A 25 -19.30 7.87 -25.03
N ASN A 26 -20.49 7.53 -24.56
CA ASN A 26 -21.57 7.08 -25.43
C ASN A 26 -22.01 8.20 -26.40
N ILE A 27 -22.10 9.45 -25.92
CA ILE A 27 -22.37 10.62 -26.78
C ILE A 27 -21.25 10.83 -27.79
N THR A 28 -20.00 10.75 -27.35
CA THR A 28 -18.82 10.86 -28.22
C THR A 28 -18.89 9.82 -29.34
N HIS A 29 -19.12 8.55 -29.02
CA HIS A 29 -19.24 7.49 -30.02
C HIS A 29 -20.42 7.69 -30.99
N MET A 30 -21.58 8.17 -30.50
CA MET A 30 -22.72 8.50 -31.36
C MET A 30 -22.41 9.64 -32.33
N ILE A 31 -21.73 10.69 -31.87
CA ILE A 31 -21.33 11.83 -32.71
C ILE A 31 -20.29 11.37 -33.75
N GLN A 32 -19.25 10.66 -33.31
CA GLN A 32 -18.21 10.12 -34.19
C GLN A 32 -18.80 9.22 -35.27
N GLY A 33 -19.70 8.30 -34.91
CA GLY A 33 -20.38 7.43 -35.85
C GLY A 33 -21.22 8.18 -36.89
N ARG A 34 -21.93 9.23 -36.48
CA ARG A 34 -22.71 10.08 -37.40
C ARG A 34 -21.82 10.89 -38.34
N LEU A 35 -20.71 11.44 -37.85
CA LEU A 35 -19.78 12.22 -38.67
C LEU A 35 -19.10 11.34 -39.73
N ILE A 36 -18.71 10.12 -39.37
CA ILE A 36 -18.16 9.15 -40.34
C ILE A 36 -19.19 8.81 -41.41
N GLN A 37 -20.47 8.61 -41.03
CA GLN A 37 -21.55 8.38 -42.01
C GLN A 37 -21.80 9.59 -42.94
N GLN A 38 -21.51 10.80 -42.49
CA GLN A 38 -21.60 12.02 -43.29
C GLN A 38 -20.40 12.26 -44.22
N GLY A 39 -19.44 11.32 -44.26
CA GLY A 39 -18.28 11.38 -45.14
C GLY A 39 -17.04 12.02 -44.52
N LEU A 40 -17.04 12.29 -43.21
CA LEU A 40 -15.85 12.75 -42.49
C LEU A 40 -14.83 11.60 -42.36
N SER A 41 -13.55 11.91 -42.46
CA SER A 41 -12.50 10.91 -42.26
C SER A 41 -12.51 10.39 -40.81
N ILE A 42 -12.11 9.13 -40.62
CA ILE A 42 -12.10 8.49 -39.29
C ILE A 42 -11.16 9.23 -38.33
N GLU A 43 -10.05 9.77 -38.83
CA GLU A 43 -9.08 10.51 -38.01
C GLU A 43 -9.65 11.83 -37.50
N GLU A 44 -10.34 12.59 -38.35
CA GLU A 44 -11.01 13.84 -37.95
C GLU A 44 -12.16 13.57 -36.98
N ALA A 45 -12.93 12.49 -37.20
CA ALA A 45 -14.00 12.12 -36.29
C ALA A 45 -13.46 11.81 -34.88
N LYS A 46 -12.34 11.08 -34.79
CA LYS A 46 -11.72 10.73 -33.49
C LYS A 46 -11.21 11.94 -32.70
N GLN A 47 -10.95 13.08 -33.34
CA GLN A 47 -10.54 14.30 -32.64
C GLN A 47 -11.67 14.96 -31.85
N ILE A 48 -12.93 14.62 -32.15
CA ILE A 48 -14.09 15.18 -31.47
C ILE A 48 -14.42 14.28 -30.27
N GLU A 49 -14.20 14.81 -29.07
CA GLU A 49 -14.51 14.17 -27.80
C GLU A 49 -15.44 15.05 -26.96
N VAL A 50 -16.44 14.42 -26.35
CA VAL A 50 -17.29 15.03 -25.34
C VAL A 50 -16.87 14.51 -23.97
N PHE A 51 -16.45 15.42 -23.09
CA PHE A 51 -16.08 15.10 -21.72
C PHE A 51 -16.95 15.87 -20.71
N PRO A 52 -17.30 15.26 -19.56
CA PRO A 52 -18.07 15.92 -18.52
C PRO A 52 -17.11 16.69 -17.59
N TYR A 53 -17.54 17.87 -17.13
CA TYR A 53 -16.77 18.68 -16.18
C TYR A 53 -17.60 19.05 -14.96
N SER A 54 -17.02 18.88 -13.77
CA SER A 54 -17.56 19.33 -12.49
C SER A 54 -16.40 19.59 -11.51
N VAL A 55 -16.60 20.51 -10.56
CA VAL A 55 -15.55 20.96 -9.63
C VAL A 55 -14.94 19.82 -8.82
N PHE A 56 -15.74 18.81 -8.46
CA PHE A 56 -15.26 17.71 -7.61
C PHE A 56 -14.54 16.59 -8.38
N TYR A 57 -14.58 16.59 -9.72
CA TYR A 57 -14.01 15.49 -10.52
C TYR A 57 -12.52 15.29 -10.28
N VAL A 58 -11.76 16.39 -10.19
CA VAL A 58 -10.30 16.36 -9.96
C VAL A 58 -9.94 15.68 -8.64
N PHE A 59 -10.78 15.84 -7.60
CA PHE A 59 -10.51 15.25 -6.29
C PHE A 59 -10.90 13.78 -6.21
N TYR A 60 -11.98 13.37 -6.90
CA TYR A 60 -12.51 12.02 -6.82
C TYR A 60 -12.01 11.06 -7.92
N GLU A 61 -11.34 11.58 -8.94
CA GLU A 61 -10.77 10.77 -10.03
C GLU A 61 -9.80 9.70 -9.53
N GLN A 62 -8.95 10.03 -8.56
CA GLN A 62 -8.00 9.08 -7.94
C GLN A 62 -8.69 7.84 -7.34
N TYR A 63 -9.95 7.96 -6.89
CA TYR A 63 -10.67 6.84 -6.30
C TYR A 63 -11.16 5.83 -7.35
N LEU A 64 -11.23 6.22 -8.63
CA LEU A 64 -11.62 5.32 -9.71
C LEU A 64 -10.57 4.24 -9.98
N THR A 65 -9.29 4.57 -9.80
CA THR A 65 -8.14 3.68 -10.06
C THR A 65 -7.41 3.27 -8.78
N MET A 66 -7.95 3.58 -7.60
CA MET A 66 -7.29 3.31 -6.31
C MET A 66 -6.85 1.84 -6.13
N TRP A 67 -7.71 0.88 -6.51
CA TRP A 67 -7.42 -0.55 -6.40
C TRP A 67 -6.28 -1.01 -7.32
N PRO A 68 -6.33 -0.78 -8.65
CA PRO A 68 -5.21 -1.15 -9.52
C PRO A 68 -3.93 -0.41 -9.14
N ASP A 69 -4.00 0.87 -8.77
CA ASP A 69 -2.82 1.65 -8.36
C ASP A 69 -2.19 1.07 -7.08
N THR A 70 -3.03 0.65 -6.12
CA THR A 70 -2.59 -0.02 -4.88
C THR A 70 -1.92 -1.36 -5.18
N LEU A 71 -2.57 -2.23 -5.97
CA LEU A 71 -2.03 -3.55 -6.31
C LEU A 71 -0.73 -3.43 -7.10
N GLN A 72 -0.66 -2.50 -8.06
CA GLN A 72 0.54 -2.26 -8.85
C GLN A 72 1.68 -1.74 -7.97
N SER A 73 1.42 -0.76 -7.09
CA SER A 73 2.42 -0.21 -6.19
C SER A 73 2.96 -1.28 -5.23
N MET A 74 2.06 -2.06 -4.61
CA MET A 74 2.44 -3.17 -3.73
C MET A 74 3.22 -4.26 -4.47
N GLY A 75 2.76 -4.65 -5.66
CA GLY A 75 3.43 -5.66 -6.48
C GLY A 75 4.84 -5.24 -6.89
N ILE A 76 5.02 -3.98 -7.30
CA ILE A 76 6.34 -3.44 -7.63
C ILE A 76 7.23 -3.41 -6.39
N SER A 77 6.72 -3.00 -5.23
CA SER A 77 7.48 -3.00 -3.98
C SER A 77 7.95 -4.41 -3.59
N VAL A 78 7.06 -5.40 -3.58
CA VAL A 78 7.41 -6.80 -3.24
C VAL A 78 8.40 -7.38 -4.25
N LEU A 79 8.23 -7.11 -5.54
CA LEU A 79 9.16 -7.55 -6.57
C LEU A 79 10.55 -6.91 -6.39
N ALA A 80 10.62 -5.61 -6.11
CA ALA A 80 11.88 -4.92 -5.86
C ALA A 80 12.60 -5.51 -4.63
N ILE A 81 11.87 -5.81 -3.57
CA ILE A 81 12.41 -6.45 -2.36
C ILE A 81 12.97 -7.84 -2.67
N PHE A 82 12.23 -8.65 -3.44
CA PHE A 82 12.72 -9.96 -3.86
C PHE A 82 14.05 -9.84 -4.60
N ILE A 83 14.14 -8.95 -5.59
CA ILE A 83 15.36 -8.75 -6.39
C ILE A 83 16.53 -8.29 -5.51
N VAL A 84 16.33 -7.28 -4.66
CA VAL A 84 17.39 -6.73 -3.82
C VAL A 84 17.85 -7.74 -2.77
N THR A 85 16.91 -8.41 -2.08
CA THR A 85 17.25 -9.43 -1.08
C THR A 85 17.97 -10.62 -1.73
N PHE A 86 17.51 -11.07 -2.89
CA PHE A 86 18.13 -12.16 -3.64
C PHE A 86 19.58 -11.85 -4.03
N LEU A 87 19.85 -10.62 -4.50
CA LEU A 87 21.20 -10.18 -4.86
C LEU A 87 22.10 -10.03 -3.63
N LEU A 88 21.60 -9.40 -2.56
CA LEU A 88 22.38 -9.18 -1.33
C LEU A 88 22.70 -10.49 -0.61
N MET A 89 21.83 -11.50 -0.69
CA MET A 89 22.05 -12.81 -0.06
C MET A 89 22.99 -13.74 -0.84
N GLY A 90 23.56 -13.29 -1.95
CA GLY A 90 24.47 -14.10 -2.77
C GLY A 90 23.77 -15.19 -3.59
N PHE A 91 22.60 -14.88 -4.16
CA PHE A 91 21.79 -15.79 -5.00
C PHE A 91 21.15 -16.98 -4.25
N ASP A 92 21.00 -16.90 -2.93
CA ASP A 92 20.20 -17.88 -2.17
C ASP A 92 18.69 -17.62 -2.31
N ILE A 93 18.05 -18.39 -3.19
CA ILE A 93 16.62 -18.29 -3.46
C ILE A 93 15.76 -18.65 -2.23
N HIS A 94 16.22 -19.57 -1.38
CA HIS A 94 15.41 -20.06 -0.26
C HIS A 94 15.22 -18.97 0.79
N SER A 95 16.33 -18.32 1.18
CA SER A 95 16.30 -17.22 2.15
C SER A 95 15.50 -16.02 1.63
N SER A 96 15.66 -15.66 0.34
CA SER A 96 14.91 -14.56 -0.26
C SER A 96 13.40 -14.82 -0.31
N ILE A 97 12.98 -16.06 -0.63
CA ILE A 97 11.56 -16.44 -0.63
C ILE A 97 10.97 -16.33 0.79
N VAL A 98 11.68 -16.78 1.82
CA VAL A 98 11.21 -16.66 3.21
C VAL A 98 10.97 -15.19 3.58
N VAL A 99 11.90 -14.29 3.26
CA VAL A 99 11.74 -12.85 3.50
C VAL A 99 10.50 -12.28 2.79
N VAL A 100 10.31 -12.62 1.52
CA VAL A 100 9.17 -12.14 0.73
C VAL A 100 7.84 -12.66 1.29
N ILE A 101 7.78 -13.92 1.72
CA ILE A 101 6.59 -14.49 2.36
C ILE A 101 6.28 -13.75 3.66
N THR A 102 7.29 -13.52 4.51
CA THR A 102 7.11 -12.79 5.78
C THR A 102 6.58 -11.38 5.54
N ILE A 103 7.16 -10.64 4.58
CA ILE A 103 6.71 -9.28 4.23
C ILE A 103 5.28 -9.30 3.67
N THR A 104 4.97 -10.26 2.81
CA THR A 104 3.61 -10.39 2.26
C THR A 104 2.60 -10.67 3.38
N MET A 105 2.96 -11.50 4.35
CA MET A 105 2.13 -11.77 5.54
C MET A 105 1.91 -10.49 6.36
N ILE A 106 2.95 -9.68 6.59
CA ILE A 106 2.84 -8.39 7.29
C ILE A 106 1.88 -7.45 6.55
N VAL A 107 1.97 -7.35 5.23
CA VAL A 107 1.07 -6.51 4.41
C VAL A 107 -0.39 -6.98 4.52
N ILE A 108 -0.64 -8.29 4.45
CA ILE A 108 -1.98 -8.85 4.59
C ILE A 108 -2.53 -8.57 5.99
N ASN A 109 -1.72 -8.74 7.04
CA ASN A 109 -2.12 -8.43 8.42
C ASN A 109 -2.42 -6.94 8.62
N LEU A 110 -1.63 -6.05 8.00
CA LEU A 110 -1.90 -4.61 8.00
C LEU A 110 -3.21 -4.27 7.28
N GLY A 111 -3.46 -4.89 6.12
CA GLY A 111 -4.73 -4.75 5.41
C GLY A 111 -5.93 -5.24 6.24
N GLY A 112 -5.77 -6.36 6.95
CA GLY A 112 -6.78 -6.88 7.88
C GLY A 112 -7.03 -5.95 9.07
N LEU A 113 -5.98 -5.32 9.61
CA LEU A 113 -6.10 -4.33 10.67
C LEU A 113 -6.78 -3.04 10.18
N MET A 114 -6.47 -2.60 8.95
CA MET A 114 -7.17 -1.47 8.33
C MET A 114 -8.67 -1.74 8.21
N TYR A 115 -9.05 -2.97 7.86
CA TYR A 115 -10.46 -3.39 7.86
C TYR A 115 -11.08 -3.36 9.26
N TYR A 116 -10.38 -3.89 10.28
CA TYR A 116 -10.89 -3.93 11.65
C TYR A 116 -11.05 -2.53 12.29
N TRP A 117 -10.18 -1.58 11.93
CA TRP A 117 -10.24 -0.20 12.43
C TRP A 117 -11.01 0.78 11.53
N ASP A 118 -11.68 0.28 10.49
CA ASP A 118 -12.48 1.07 9.55
C ASP A 118 -11.67 2.20 8.88
N ILE A 119 -10.42 1.88 8.50
CA ILE A 119 -9.52 2.80 7.81
C ILE A 119 -9.74 2.66 6.31
N SER A 120 -10.30 3.70 5.68
CA SER A 120 -10.55 3.70 4.25
C SER A 120 -9.26 3.68 3.42
N LEU A 121 -9.25 2.90 2.34
CA LEU A 121 -8.17 2.87 1.37
C LEU A 121 -8.20 4.15 0.51
N ASN A 122 -7.27 5.06 0.77
CA ASN A 122 -7.02 6.28 0.02
C ASN A 122 -5.51 6.46 -0.26
N ALA A 123 -5.14 7.52 -0.99
CA ALA A 123 -3.76 7.81 -1.34
C ALA A 123 -2.83 7.92 -0.12
N VAL A 124 -3.32 8.46 1.01
CA VAL A 124 -2.54 8.59 2.25
C VAL A 124 -2.28 7.21 2.87
N SER A 125 -3.31 6.38 2.99
CA SER A 125 -3.18 5.02 3.52
C SER A 125 -2.32 4.12 2.64
N LEU A 126 -2.36 4.31 1.31
CA LEU A 126 -1.51 3.60 0.36
C LEU A 126 -0.04 3.94 0.60
N VAL A 127 0.30 5.23 0.73
CA VAL A 127 1.67 5.65 1.07
C VAL A 127 2.11 5.07 2.42
N ASN A 128 1.23 5.05 3.41
CA ASN A 128 1.52 4.45 4.71
C ASN A 128 1.76 2.93 4.60
N LEU A 129 1.02 2.22 3.75
CA LEU A 129 1.21 0.79 3.47
C LEU A 129 2.57 0.53 2.79
N VAL A 130 2.94 1.32 1.78
CA VAL A 130 4.24 1.21 1.09
C VAL A 130 5.40 1.45 2.06
N MET A 131 5.29 2.46 2.91
CA MET A 131 6.34 2.74 3.88
C MET A 131 6.40 1.69 5.00
N ALA A 132 5.27 1.09 5.40
CA ALA A 132 5.27 -0.06 6.31
C ALA A 132 6.05 -1.24 5.74
N VAL A 133 5.89 -1.52 4.44
CA VAL A 133 6.68 -2.52 3.71
C VAL A 133 8.17 -2.19 3.78
N GLY A 134 8.55 -0.93 3.52
CA GLY A 134 9.96 -0.50 3.59
C GLY A 134 10.59 -0.71 4.95
N ILE A 135 9.89 -0.35 6.03
CA ILE A 135 10.37 -0.55 7.40
C ILE A 135 10.45 -2.05 7.74
N SER A 136 9.49 -2.86 7.27
CA SER A 136 9.51 -4.32 7.46
C SER A 136 10.75 -4.98 6.83
N VAL A 137 11.17 -4.51 5.65
CA VAL A 137 12.35 -5.04 4.93
C VAL A 137 13.64 -4.79 5.70
N GLU A 138 13.79 -3.62 6.32
CA GLU A 138 14.96 -3.28 7.12
C GLU A 138 15.17 -4.35 8.20
N PHE A 139 14.10 -4.71 8.92
CA PHE A 139 14.16 -5.77 9.94
C PHE A 139 14.47 -7.16 9.38
N CYS A 140 13.68 -7.60 8.39
CA CYS A 140 13.82 -8.95 7.86
C CYS A 140 15.21 -9.15 7.21
N SER A 141 15.75 -8.12 6.56
CA SER A 141 17.07 -8.20 5.92
C SER A 141 18.20 -8.33 6.95
N HIS A 142 18.18 -7.55 8.04
CA HIS A 142 19.18 -7.65 9.11
C HIS A 142 19.12 -8.99 9.85
N LEU A 143 17.92 -9.49 10.14
CA LEU A 143 17.73 -10.77 10.80
C LEU A 143 18.22 -11.94 9.93
N VAL A 144 17.82 -11.98 8.66
CA VAL A 144 18.22 -13.07 7.74
C VAL A 144 19.71 -13.02 7.44
N HIS A 145 20.29 -11.82 7.31
CA HIS A 145 21.75 -11.65 7.19
C HIS A 145 22.50 -12.18 8.42
N SER A 146 22.06 -11.83 9.63
CA SER A 146 22.63 -12.35 10.87
C SER A 146 22.49 -13.87 10.99
N PHE A 147 21.32 -14.41 10.63
CA PHE A 147 21.09 -15.85 10.56
C PHE A 147 22.07 -16.53 9.61
N SER A 148 22.30 -15.96 8.41
CA SER A 148 23.19 -16.51 7.38
C SER A 148 24.66 -16.55 7.78
N ILE A 149 25.13 -15.58 8.55
CA ILE A 149 26.54 -15.50 9.00
C ILE A 149 26.79 -16.27 10.29
N SER A 150 25.74 -16.59 11.07
CA SER A 150 25.89 -17.34 12.32
C SER A 150 26.59 -18.69 12.10
N ILE A 151 27.62 -18.95 12.90
CA ILE A 151 28.51 -20.13 12.84
C ILE A 151 27.89 -21.33 13.59
N GLN A 152 26.71 -21.15 14.15
CA GLN A 152 26.11 -22.12 15.04
C GLN A 152 25.62 -23.40 14.33
N THR A 153 25.66 -24.54 15.05
CA THR A 153 25.55 -25.87 14.43
C THR A 153 24.15 -26.29 14.01
N THR A 154 23.10 -25.84 14.69
CA THR A 154 21.70 -26.18 14.38
C THR A 154 20.92 -24.94 13.93
N ARG A 155 19.90 -25.13 13.09
CA ARG A 155 19.06 -24.02 12.58
C ARG A 155 18.36 -23.25 13.71
N GLU A 156 17.84 -23.96 14.71
CA GLU A 156 17.21 -23.36 15.88
C GLU A 156 18.17 -22.47 16.64
N LYS A 157 19.40 -22.94 16.90
CA LYS A 157 20.39 -22.15 17.62
C LYS A 157 20.90 -20.97 16.79
N ARG A 158 20.96 -21.09 15.45
CA ARG A 158 21.25 -19.95 14.56
C ARG A 158 20.13 -18.91 14.59
N ALA A 159 18.86 -19.34 14.63
CA ALA A 159 17.72 -18.45 14.76
C ALA A 159 17.76 -17.69 16.10
N ALA A 160 17.92 -18.41 17.22
CA ALA A 160 18.04 -17.82 18.55
C ALA A 160 19.25 -16.86 18.65
N ASP A 161 20.40 -17.22 18.07
CA ASP A 161 21.58 -16.34 18.02
C ASP A 161 21.31 -15.07 17.21
N SER A 162 20.72 -15.20 16.01
CA SER A 162 20.38 -14.05 15.17
C SER A 162 19.35 -13.12 15.81
N LEU A 163 18.35 -13.68 16.50
CA LEU A 163 17.33 -12.91 17.21
C LEU A 163 17.90 -12.25 18.45
N SER A 164 18.77 -12.92 19.21
CA SER A 164 19.44 -12.33 20.37
C SER A 164 20.37 -11.17 19.97
N GLN A 165 21.08 -11.30 18.85
CA GLN A 165 21.99 -10.26 18.38
C GLN A 165 21.26 -9.09 17.74
N MET A 166 20.34 -9.34 16.81
CA MET A 166 19.68 -8.25 16.06
C MET A 166 18.40 -7.75 16.73
N GLY A 167 17.65 -8.60 17.44
CA GLY A 167 16.37 -8.25 18.04
C GLY A 167 16.47 -7.09 19.03
N SER A 168 17.52 -7.04 19.85
CA SER A 168 17.74 -5.95 20.81
C SER A 168 18.04 -4.60 20.13
N SER A 169 18.85 -4.60 19.06
CA SER A 169 19.13 -3.42 18.25
C SER A 169 17.90 -2.95 17.47
N ILE A 170 17.13 -3.88 16.92
CA ILE A 170 15.89 -3.61 16.18
C ILE A 170 14.81 -3.01 17.09
N PHE A 171 14.61 -3.60 18.28
CA PHE A 171 13.61 -3.16 19.24
C PHE A 171 13.97 -1.78 19.82
N SER A 172 15.20 -1.59 20.28
CA SER A 172 15.60 -0.30 20.87
C SER A 172 15.79 0.81 19.83
N GLY A 173 16.23 0.47 18.62
CA GLY A 173 16.51 1.43 17.56
C GLY A 173 15.23 1.89 16.86
N ILE A 174 14.49 0.97 16.27
CA ILE A 174 13.42 1.32 15.32
C ILE A 174 12.06 1.32 16.02
N THR A 175 11.78 0.34 16.89
CA THR A 175 10.47 0.28 17.58
C THR A 175 10.30 1.46 18.53
N LEU A 176 11.31 1.77 19.35
CA LEU A 176 11.24 2.84 20.34
C LEU A 176 11.18 4.25 19.70
N THR A 177 11.99 4.49 18.67
CA THR A 177 11.99 5.81 17.98
C THR A 177 10.68 6.05 17.24
N LYS A 178 10.14 5.01 16.59
CA LYS A 178 8.84 5.06 15.90
C LYS A 178 7.70 5.23 16.90
N PHE A 179 7.71 4.50 18.02
CA PHE A 179 6.72 4.66 19.08
C PHE A 179 6.71 6.09 19.65
N GLY A 180 7.89 6.67 19.89
CA GLY A 180 8.02 8.08 20.30
C GLY A 180 7.39 9.05 19.30
N GLY A 181 7.65 8.87 18.00
CA GLY A 181 7.05 9.68 16.94
C GLY A 181 5.52 9.56 16.87
N ILE A 182 5.00 8.34 17.05
CA ILE A 182 3.55 8.07 17.06
C ILE A 182 2.88 8.70 18.28
N LEU A 183 3.54 8.68 19.44
CA LEU A 183 2.99 9.28 20.65
C LEU A 183 2.79 10.80 20.49
N VAL A 184 3.69 11.48 19.77
CA VAL A 184 3.53 12.91 19.44
C VAL A 184 2.32 13.14 18.53
N LEU A 185 2.09 12.24 17.57
CA LEU A 185 0.93 12.29 16.67
C LEU A 185 -0.41 12.11 17.41
N ALA A 186 -0.42 11.42 18.56
CA ALA A 186 -1.63 11.29 19.39
C ALA A 186 -2.16 12.65 19.89
N PHE A 187 -1.28 13.63 20.08
CA PHE A 187 -1.64 14.99 20.51
C PHE A 187 -2.06 15.91 19.36
N ALA A 188 -1.97 15.45 18.11
CA ALA A 188 -2.42 16.22 16.95
C ALA A 188 -3.95 16.36 16.97
N LYS A 189 -4.47 17.58 16.77
CA LYS A 189 -5.93 17.84 16.79
C LYS A 189 -6.68 17.46 15.51
N SER A 190 -5.96 17.16 14.43
CA SER A 190 -6.57 16.88 13.13
C SER A 190 -7.02 15.41 13.04
N GLN A 191 -8.29 15.22 12.64
CA GLN A 191 -8.89 13.89 12.45
C GLN A 191 -8.12 13.04 11.42
N ILE A 192 -7.58 13.66 10.37
CA ILE A 192 -6.77 12.95 9.37
C ILE A 192 -5.51 12.37 10.01
N PHE A 193 -4.83 13.15 10.86
CA PHE A 193 -3.63 12.69 11.55
C PHE A 193 -3.92 11.62 12.60
N GLN A 194 -5.02 11.74 13.34
CA GLN A 194 -5.38 10.74 14.34
C GLN A 194 -5.83 9.41 13.71
N VAL A 195 -6.62 9.44 12.65
CA VAL A 195 -7.17 8.22 12.06
C VAL A 195 -6.21 7.56 11.08
N PHE A 196 -5.65 8.32 10.12
CA PHE A 196 -4.81 7.71 9.08
C PHE A 196 -3.35 7.54 9.48
N TYR A 197 -2.81 8.44 10.29
CA TYR A 197 -1.41 8.34 10.70
C TYR A 197 -1.27 7.62 12.05
N PHE A 198 -1.90 8.11 13.11
CA PHE A 198 -1.73 7.52 14.44
C PHE A 198 -2.22 6.05 14.50
N ARG A 199 -3.45 5.74 14.05
CA ARG A 199 -3.93 4.34 14.07
C ARG A 199 -3.11 3.44 13.15
N MET A 200 -2.83 3.83 11.90
CA MET A 200 -2.03 2.97 11.02
C MET A 200 -0.63 2.74 11.55
N TYR A 201 0.08 3.77 12.01
CA TYR A 201 1.43 3.61 12.56
C TYR A 201 1.46 2.78 13.83
N LEU A 202 0.48 2.97 14.72
CA LEU A 202 0.33 2.14 15.91
C LEU A 202 0.13 0.68 15.49
N GLY A 203 -0.70 0.43 14.49
CA GLY A 203 -0.90 -0.90 13.92
C GLY A 203 0.37 -1.55 13.37
N ILE A 204 1.19 -0.78 12.66
CA ILE A 204 2.48 -1.25 12.15
C ILE A 204 3.41 -1.66 13.30
N VAL A 205 3.55 -0.81 14.32
CA VAL A 205 4.41 -1.11 15.48
C VAL A 205 3.90 -2.33 16.26
N PHE A 206 2.59 -2.43 16.47
CA PHE A 206 2.01 -3.59 17.15
C PHE A 206 2.23 -4.88 16.39
N LEU A 207 2.02 -4.88 15.07
CA LEU A 207 2.25 -6.08 14.25
C LEU A 207 3.73 -6.46 14.21
N GLU A 208 4.65 -5.49 14.12
CA GLU A 208 6.08 -5.73 14.23
C GLU A 208 6.39 -6.44 15.57
N VAL A 209 5.95 -5.88 16.69
CA VAL A 209 6.19 -6.47 18.02
C VAL A 209 5.55 -7.85 18.21
N ILE A 210 4.36 -8.09 17.65
CA ILE A 210 3.66 -9.38 17.73
C ILE A 210 4.37 -10.45 16.91
N VAL A 211 4.81 -10.11 15.69
CA VAL A 211 5.55 -11.05 14.84
C VAL A 211 6.84 -11.47 15.55
N PHE A 212 7.54 -10.55 16.20
CA PHE A 212 8.78 -10.87 16.94
C PHE A 212 8.55 -11.59 18.28
N ASN A 213 7.56 -11.19 19.10
CA ASN A 213 7.26 -11.93 20.34
C ASN A 213 6.71 -13.33 20.09
N GLY A 214 5.98 -13.53 18.98
CA GLY A 214 5.46 -14.85 18.61
C GLY A 214 6.55 -15.87 18.30
N GLU A 215 7.77 -15.43 17.97
CA GLU A 215 8.94 -16.29 17.79
C GLU A 215 9.67 -16.60 19.10
N ASP A 216 9.52 -15.77 20.15
CA ASP A 216 10.14 -15.99 21.47
C ASP A 216 9.42 -17.07 22.30
N ASP A 217 8.09 -17.23 22.15
CA ASP A 217 7.29 -18.23 22.89
C ASP A 217 7.42 -19.67 22.35
N LEU A 218 8.17 -19.87 21.25
CA LEU A 218 8.41 -21.17 20.61
C LEU A 218 9.83 -21.74 20.86
N CYS A 219 10.67 -21.05 21.64
CA CYS A 219 12.02 -21.52 22.04
C CYS A 219 12.07 -22.01 23.50
#